data_AF-A0A7C2ZBZ0-F1
#
_entry.id   AF-A0A7C2ZBZ0-F1
#
_cell.length_a   1.000
_cell.length_b   1.000
_cell.length_c   1.000
_cell.angle_alpha   90.00
_cell.angle_beta   90.00
_cell.angle_gamma   90.00
#
_symmetry.space_group_name_H-M   'P 1'
#
loop_
_entity.id
_entity.type
_entity.pdbx_description
1 polymer ?
#
loop_
_entity_poly.entity_id
_entity_poly.type
_entity_poly.pdbx_seq_one_letter_code
_entity_poly.pdbx_strand_id
1 'polypeptide(L)' 'MKRTKRQLILNKGTEKFIFRYDSGSEDELLDALIEQAKDKRTDFDWFDAAVLSFKLTQLLIGQADELLAIEN' A
#
# COMPACT_ATOMS: atom_id res chain seq x y z
N MET A 1 -5.68 -7.24 -20.42
CA MET A 1 -5.96 -5.95 -19.74
C MET A 1 -4.65 -5.41 -19.20
N LYS A 2 -4.34 -4.13 -19.43
CA LYS A 2 -3.12 -3.49 -18.91
C LYS A 2 -3.34 -3.24 -17.42
N ARG A 3 -2.61 -3.93 -16.54
CA ARG A 3 -2.71 -3.66 -15.09
C ARG A 3 -2.05 -2.31 -14.81
N THR A 4 -2.79 -1.42 -14.14
CA THR A 4 -2.26 -0.13 -13.72
C THR A 4 -1.35 -0.37 -12.52
N LYS A 5 -0.08 0.02 -12.64
CA LYS A 5 0.86 -0.02 -11.51
C LYS A 5 0.54 1.08 -10.52
N ARG A 6 0.49 0.72 -9.24
CA ARG A 6 0.28 1.60 -8.09
C ARG A 6 1.47 1.51 -7.16
N GLN A 7 1.58 2.47 -6.25
CA GLN A 7 2.65 2.47 -5.26
C GLN A 7 2.21 3.09 -3.93
N LEU A 8 2.75 2.57 -2.84
CA LEU A 8 2.73 3.19 -1.52
C LEU A 8 4.15 3.65 -1.16
N ILE A 9 4.24 4.84 -0.59
CA ILE A 9 5.51 5.45 -0.19
C ILE A 9 5.44 5.79 1.29
N LEU A 10 6.45 5.34 2.03
CA LEU A 10 6.72 5.73 3.41
C LEU A 10 8.09 6.41 3.44
N ASN A 11 8.13 7.63 3.96
CA ASN A 11 9.38 8.32 4.30
C ASN A 11 9.59 8.17 5.80
N LYS A 12 10.71 7.57 6.21
CA LYS A 12 11.08 7.35 7.62
C LYS A 12 12.48 7.91 7.83
N GLY A 13 12.58 9.11 8.41
CA GLY A 13 13.86 9.83 8.52
C GLY A 13 14.50 10.05 7.16
N THR A 14 15.70 9.49 6.96
CA THR A 14 16.44 9.51 5.69
C THR A 14 16.12 8.34 4.76
N GLU A 15 15.37 7.35 5.24
CA GLU A 15 15.01 6.18 4.45
C GLU A 15 13.66 6.34 3.76
N LYS A 16 13.51 5.65 2.63
CA LYS A 16 12.29 5.63 1.84
C LYS A 16 11.93 4.20 1.47
N PHE A 17 10.77 3.75 1.92
CA PHE A 17 10.20 2.45 1.57
C PHE A 17 9.17 2.65 0.45
N ILE A 18 9.38 1.96 -0.67
CA ILE A 18 8.52 2.06 -1.85
C ILE A 18 8.00 0.67 -2.18
N PHE A 19 6.70 0.47 -1.98
CA PHE A 19 6.02 -0.76 -2.35
C PHE A 19 5.24 -0.52 -3.62
N ARG A 20 5.52 -1.30 -4.67
CA ARG A 20 4.83 -1.22 -5.96
C ARG A 20 4.05 -2.49 -6.20
N TYR A 21 2.83 -2.33 -6.68
CA TYR A 21 1.91 -3.43 -6.88
C TYR A 21 1.03 -3.15 -8.10
N ASP A 22 0.48 -4.20 -8.67
CA ASP A 22 -0.53 -4.08 -9.72
C ASP A 22 -1.92 -3.91 -9.08
N SER A 23 -2.78 -3.10 -9.70
CA SER A 23 -4.18 -3.02 -9.29
C SER A 23 -4.83 -4.41 -9.30
N GLY A 24 -5.49 -4.79 -8.20
CA GLY A 24 -6.07 -6.12 -7.99
C GLY A 24 -5.13 -7.12 -7.29
N SER A 25 -3.90 -6.73 -6.95
CA SER A 25 -2.93 -7.50 -6.16
C SER A 25 -2.63 -6.80 -4.81
N GLU A 26 -3.65 -6.20 -4.21
CA GLU A 26 -3.54 -5.54 -2.90
C GLU A 26 -3.24 -6.51 -1.75
N ASP A 27 -3.62 -7.78 -1.88
CA ASP A 27 -3.27 -8.87 -0.96
C ASP A 27 -1.76 -9.18 -0.98
N GLU A 28 -1.17 -9.33 -2.18
CA GLU A 28 0.27 -9.52 -2.35
C GLU A 28 1.07 -8.35 -1.77
N LEU A 29 0.54 -7.12 -1.88
CA LEU A 29 1.11 -5.95 -1.24
C LEU A 29 1.10 -6.08 0.28
N LEU A 30 -0.01 -6.51 0.89
CA LEU A 30 -0.10 -6.70 2.34
C LEU A 30 0.88 -7.76 2.83
N ASP A 31 1.05 -8.86 2.09
CA ASP A 31 2.05 -9.89 2.39
C ASP A 31 3.47 -9.30 2.34
N ALA A 32 3.77 -8.45 1.35
CA ALA A 32 5.07 -7.76 1.27
C ALA A 32 5.31 -6.81 2.45
N LEU A 33 4.28 -6.14 2.97
CA LEU A 33 4.39 -5.31 4.19
C LEU A 33 4.70 -6.19 5.41
N ILE A 34 4.07 -7.35 5.53
CA ILE A 34 4.29 -8.30 6.62
C ILE A 34 5.73 -8.82 6.60
N GLU A 35 6.22 -9.26 5.44
CA GLU A 35 7.58 -9.76 5.31
C GLU A 35 8.61 -8.66 5.60
N GLN A 36 8.33 -7.42 5.19
CA GLN A 36 9.20 -6.29 5.52
C GLN A 36 9.24 -6.00 7.03
N ALA A 37 8.09 -6.03 7.73
CA ALA A 37 8.03 -5.78 9.18
C ALA A 37 8.70 -6.88 10.02
N LYS A 38 8.79 -8.09 9.47
CA LYS A 38 9.55 -9.20 10.06
C LYS A 38 11.06 -9.01 9.91
N ASP A 39 11.53 -8.33 8.86
CA ASP A 39 12.96 -8.14 8.58
C ASP A 39 13.60 -7.10 9.51
N LYS A 40 14.31 -7.58 10.54
CA LYS A 40 15.03 -6.76 11.52
C LYS A 40 16.28 -6.06 10.97
N ARG A 41 16.62 -6.24 9.70
CA ARG A 41 17.74 -5.53 9.03
C ARG A 41 17.33 -4.15 8.50
N THR A 42 16.04 -3.83 8.54
CA THR A 42 15.50 -2.53 8.12
C THR A 42 14.79 -1.85 9.28
N ASP A 43 14.72 -0.52 9.25
CA ASP A 43 13.93 0.22 10.24
C ASP A 43 12.42 0.14 9.98
N PHE A 44 11.94 -0.64 9.00
CA PHE A 44 10.51 -0.82 8.78
C PHE A 44 9.92 -1.80 9.80
N ASP A 45 8.91 -1.36 10.55
CA ASP A 45 8.30 -2.14 11.64
C ASP A 45 6.80 -2.42 11.46
N TRP A 46 6.20 -3.10 12.44
CA TRP A 46 4.78 -3.44 12.43
C TRP A 46 3.85 -2.22 12.48
N PHE A 47 4.30 -1.11 13.05
CA PHE A 47 3.54 0.13 13.06
C PHE A 47 3.53 0.75 11.66
N ASP A 48 4.67 0.76 10.98
CA ASP A 48 4.78 1.21 9.59
C ASP A 48 3.88 0.37 8.65
N ALA A 49 3.87 -0.96 8.81
CA ALA A 49 2.98 -1.85 8.08
C ALA A 49 1.50 -1.53 8.31
N ALA A 50 1.11 -1.27 9.55
CA ALA A 50 -0.27 -0.89 9.90
C ALA A 50 -0.64 0.46 9.28
N VAL A 51 0.26 1.45 9.31
CA VAL A 51 0.05 2.78 8.70
C VAL A 51 -0.11 2.66 7.18
N LEU A 52 0.73 1.88 6.51
CA LEU A 52 0.61 1.66 5.06
C LEU A 52 -0.66 0.88 4.70
N SER A 53 -1.05 -0.11 5.50
CA SER A 53 -2.30 -0.86 5.33
C SER A 53 -3.52 0.05 5.47
N PHE A 54 -3.52 0.94 6.46
CA PHE A 54 -4.60 1.94 6.60
C PHE A 54 -4.68 2.89 5.41
N LYS A 55 -3.53 3.38 4.91
CA LYS A 55 -3.48 4.22 3.71
C LYS A 55 -4.02 3.49 2.48
N LEU A 56 -3.70 2.21 2.32
CA LEU A 56 -4.26 1.39 1.26
C LEU A 56 -5.79 1.35 1.34
N THR A 57 -6.34 1.08 2.52
CA THR A 57 -7.79 1.09 2.74
C THR A 57 -8.44 2.42 2.36
N GLN A 58 -7.86 3.56 2.75
CA GLN A 58 -8.38 4.88 2.39
C GLN A 58 -8.35 5.12 0.87
N LEU A 59 -7.29 4.69 0.19
CA LEU A 59 -7.18 4.79 -1.27
C LEU A 59 -8.25 3.94 -1.98
N LEU A 60 -8.51 2.73 -1.48
CA LEU A 60 -9.52 1.84 -2.07
C LEU A 60 -10.94 2.37 -1.85
N ILE A 61 -11.24 2.92 -0.67
CA ILE A 61 -12.53 3.57 -0.39
C ILE A 61 -12.73 4.75 -1.34
N GLY A 62 -11.75 5.64 -1.47
CA GLY A 62 -11.87 6.79 -2.38
C GLY A 62 -12.09 6.39 -3.83
N GLN A 63 -11.45 5.31 -4.30
CA GLN A 63 -11.69 4.77 -5.64
C GLN A 63 -13.10 4.19 -5.80
N ALA A 64 -13.63 3.53 -4.77
CA ALA A 64 -15.01 3.03 -4.78
C ALA A 64 -16.00 4.19 -4.86
N ASP A 65 -15.78 5.26 -4.08
CA ASP A 65 -16.61 6.46 -4.11
C ASP A 65 -16.58 7.14 -5.49
N GLU A 66 -15.40 7.25 -6.12
CA GLU A 66 -15.26 7.79 -7.49
C GLU A 66 -16.03 6.95 -8.52
N LEU A 67 -15.95 5.62 -8.43
CA LEU A 67 -16.68 4.73 -9.34
C LEU A 67 -18.20 4.89 -9.18
N LEU A 68 -18.68 4.98 -7.95
CA LEU A 68 -20.10 5.18 -7.65
C LEU A 68 -20.60 6.58 -8.05
N ALA A 69 -19.73 7.59 -8.02
CA ALA A 69 -20.09 8.96 -8.43
C ALA A 69 -20.28 9.12 -9.94
N ILE A 70 -19.70 8.24 -10.77
CA ILE A 70 -19.83 8.26 -12.24
C ILE A 70 -21.17 7.68 -12.71
N GLU A 71 -21.87 6.93 -11.84
CA GLU A 71 -23.16 6.30 -12.16
C GLU A 71 -24.39 7.20 -11.93
N ASN A 72 -24.20 8.47 -11.51
CA ASN A 72 -25.26 9.49 -11.36
C ASN A 72 -25.07 10.67 -12.33
#